data_AF-A0A940ZQG0-F1
#
_entry.id   AF-A0A940ZQG0-F1
#
_cell.length_a   1.000
_cell.length_b   1.000
_cell.length_c   1.000
_cell.angle_alpha   90.00
_cell.angle_beta   90.00
_cell.angle_gamma   90.00
#
_symmetry.space_group_name_H-M   'P 1'
#
loop_
_entity.id
_entity.type
_entity.pdbx_description
1 polymer ?
#
loop_
_entity_poly.entity_id
_entity_poly.type
_entity_poly.pdbx_seq_one_letter_code
_entity_poly.pdbx_strand_id
1 'polypeptide(L)'
;MWSKSARQTFSPDGSTDWMTCGRERASWQGSSDWLRGILAMSSPSVMKKTATTRYDVSEHLRTPEEMAAYLEACIEEANGDAAFIAKALGDIARAKGMSQVARDAGLSRESLYKALSGERSPGFDTILKVIRALGLTLHAEAAQGSRS
;
A
#
# COMPACT_ATOMS: atom_id res chain seq x y z
N MET A 1 5.38 30.13 40.01
CA MET A 1 5.99 29.27 41.05
C MET A 1 6.30 27.93 40.39
N TRP A 2 7.48 27.80 39.80
CA TRP A 2 7.83 26.71 38.89
C TRP A 2 9.22 26.20 39.31
N SER A 3 9.33 24.92 39.71
CA SER A 3 10.56 24.12 39.66
C SER A 3 10.41 22.85 40.50
N LYS A 4 10.58 21.68 39.87
CA LYS A 4 11.66 20.72 40.20
C LYS A 4 12.03 19.96 38.92
N SER A 5 13.05 20.45 38.23
CA SER A 5 13.78 19.65 37.24
C SER A 5 14.60 18.58 37.97
N ALA A 6 14.37 17.31 37.67
CA ALA A 6 15.26 16.23 38.05
C ALA A 6 16.48 16.27 37.13
N ARG A 7 17.67 16.48 37.72
CA ARG A 7 18.94 16.49 37.00
C ARG A 7 19.60 15.14 37.24
N GLN A 8 19.65 14.29 36.20
CA GLN A 8 20.53 13.13 36.18
C GLN A 8 21.96 13.62 35.98
N THR A 9 22.84 13.32 36.92
CA THR A 9 24.29 13.51 36.74
C THR A 9 24.89 12.17 36.34
N PHE A 10 25.58 12.17 35.20
CA PHE A 10 26.29 11.02 34.62
C PHE A 10 27.79 11.19 34.92
N SER A 11 28.44 10.18 35.52
CA SER A 11 29.89 10.19 35.72
C SER A 11 30.63 9.83 34.42
N PRO A 12 31.83 10.40 34.17
CA PRO A 12 32.40 10.46 32.82
C PRO A 12 33.22 9.23 32.38
N ASP A 13 33.34 8.19 33.20
CA ASP A 13 34.24 7.04 32.96
C ASP A 13 33.50 5.73 32.59
N GLY A 14 32.17 5.74 32.50
CA GLY A 14 31.40 4.62 31.95
C GLY A 14 31.45 3.32 32.76
N SER A 15 31.85 3.38 34.04
CA SER A 15 31.77 2.25 34.95
C SER A 15 30.44 2.27 35.70
N THR A 16 29.55 1.30 35.42
CA THR A 16 28.41 1.04 36.31
C THR A 16 28.90 0.26 37.52
N ASP A 17 28.93 0.96 38.66
CA ASP A 17 29.23 0.43 39.98
C ASP A 17 28.07 -0.47 40.46
N TRP A 18 28.16 -1.75 40.09
CA TRP A 18 27.21 -2.80 40.50
C TRP A 18 27.76 -3.54 41.72
N MET A 19 27.74 -2.96 42.92
CA MET A 19 27.66 -3.76 44.17
C MET A 19 27.63 -2.89 45.44
N THR A 20 26.48 -2.87 46.11
CA THR A 20 26.35 -3.45 47.46
C THR A 20 24.86 -3.65 47.77
N CYS A 21 24.34 -4.85 47.51
CA CYS A 21 23.16 -5.33 48.24
C CYS A 21 23.44 -6.74 48.75
N GLY A 22 23.01 -6.96 49.98
CA GLY A 22 23.43 -8.00 50.91
C GLY A 22 23.53 -9.42 50.36
N ARG A 23 24.62 -10.06 50.78
CA ARG A 23 24.82 -11.50 50.92
C ARG A 23 23.66 -12.13 51.71
N GLU A 24 22.76 -12.82 51.03
CA GLU A 24 21.85 -13.77 51.69
C GLU A 24 21.83 -15.12 50.96
N ARG A 25 22.34 -16.12 51.68
CA ARG A 25 22.45 -17.52 51.31
C ARG A 25 21.09 -18.17 51.59
N ALA A 26 20.20 -18.23 50.60
CA ALA A 26 18.93 -18.95 50.71
C ALA A 26 19.09 -20.39 50.22
N SER A 27 19.05 -21.33 51.17
CA SER A 27 18.93 -22.77 50.96
C SER A 27 17.55 -23.11 50.36
N TRP A 28 17.52 -23.51 49.10
CA TRP A 28 16.30 -23.97 48.46
C TRP A 28 16.10 -25.46 48.70
N GLN A 29 15.31 -25.79 49.71
CA GLN A 29 14.79 -27.13 49.95
C GLN A 29 13.30 -26.99 50.25
N GLY A 30 12.45 -27.08 49.21
CA GLY A 30 11.01 -26.86 49.39
C GLY A 30 10.16 -26.63 48.14
N SER A 31 10.17 -27.58 47.21
CA SER A 31 9.09 -28.01 46.29
C SER A 31 7.82 -27.14 46.02
N SER A 32 7.95 -25.86 45.64
CA SER A 32 6.85 -25.16 44.93
C SER A 32 7.29 -24.11 43.90
N ASP A 33 8.54 -23.63 43.97
CA ASP A 33 9.10 -22.74 42.94
C ASP A 33 9.62 -23.46 41.70
N TRP A 34 9.83 -24.77 41.79
CA TRP A 34 10.21 -25.60 40.63
C TRP A 34 9.10 -25.67 39.58
N LEU A 35 7.82 -25.62 40.00
CA LEU A 35 6.66 -25.65 39.10
C LEU A 35 6.35 -24.29 38.48
N ARG A 36 6.74 -23.17 39.13
CA ARG A 36 6.61 -21.83 38.54
C ARG A 36 7.61 -21.59 37.41
N GLY A 37 8.77 -22.27 37.43
CA GLY A 37 9.76 -22.21 36.35
C GLY A 37 9.33 -22.92 35.06
N ILE A 38 8.62 -24.05 35.17
CA ILE A 38 8.21 -24.87 34.01
C ILE A 38 7.12 -24.18 33.19
N LEU A 39 6.22 -23.42 33.82
CA LEU A 39 5.16 -22.69 33.11
C LEU A 39 5.66 -21.44 32.38
N ALA A 40 6.87 -20.96 32.68
CA ALA A 40 7.51 -19.84 31.97
C ALA A 40 8.14 -20.25 30.62
N MET A 41 8.04 -21.53 30.22
CA MET A 41 8.64 -22.06 28.99
C MET A 41 7.65 -22.27 27.83
N SER A 42 6.36 -22.01 28.02
CA SER A 42 5.42 -22.02 26.89
C SER A 42 5.45 -20.68 26.17
N SER A 43 6.41 -20.54 25.25
CA SER A 43 6.36 -19.46 24.24
C SER A 43 5.04 -19.53 23.49
N PRO A 44 4.22 -18.47 23.46
CA PRO A 44 3.15 -18.39 22.48
C PRO A 44 3.82 -18.34 21.11
N SER A 45 3.55 -19.34 20.28
CA SER A 45 3.93 -19.34 18.88
C SER A 45 3.34 -18.10 18.23
N VAL A 46 4.16 -17.07 18.06
CA VAL A 46 3.81 -15.87 17.30
C VAL A 46 3.51 -16.34 15.89
N MET A 47 2.23 -16.41 15.53
CA MET A 47 1.82 -16.54 14.14
C MET A 47 2.46 -15.38 13.39
N LYS A 48 3.41 -15.70 12.49
CA LYS A 48 3.95 -14.74 11.55
C LYS A 48 2.78 -14.25 10.68
N LYS A 49 2.24 -13.08 11.01
CA LYS A 49 1.29 -12.38 10.14
C LYS A 49 2.02 -12.13 8.83
N THR A 50 1.53 -12.71 7.75
CA THR A 50 2.00 -12.44 6.40
C THR A 50 1.79 -10.95 6.16
N ALA A 51 2.90 -10.20 6.10
CA ALA A 51 2.86 -8.78 5.78
C ALA A 51 2.55 -8.65 4.28
N THR A 52 1.30 -8.37 3.96
CA THR A 52 0.89 -8.04 2.60
C THR A 52 1.11 -6.55 2.38
N THR A 53 1.85 -6.20 1.34
CA THR A 53 1.93 -4.81 0.87
C THR A 53 0.68 -4.50 0.04
N ARG A 54 0.26 -3.23 0.00
CA ARG A 54 -0.79 -2.82 -0.94
C ARG A 54 -0.25 -3.03 -2.36
N TYR A 55 -0.97 -3.83 -3.15
CA TYR A 55 -0.66 -4.02 -4.55
C TYR A 55 -1.01 -2.74 -5.31
N ASP A 56 0.00 -2.09 -5.90
CA ASP A 56 -0.20 -0.93 -6.78
C ASP A 56 0.00 -1.36 -8.23
N VAL A 57 -1.09 -1.42 -8.98
CA VAL A 57 -1.10 -1.81 -10.40
C VAL A 57 -0.16 -0.90 -11.21
N SER A 58 -0.03 0.38 -10.82
CA SER A 58 0.79 1.33 -11.55
C SER A 58 2.30 1.00 -11.52
N GLU A 59 2.78 0.25 -10.53
CA GLU A 59 4.19 -0.18 -10.45
C GLU A 59 4.54 -1.30 -11.46
N HIS A 60 3.51 -2.00 -11.96
CA HIS A 60 3.61 -3.14 -12.86
C HIS A 60 3.23 -2.81 -14.31
N LEU A 61 2.72 -1.61 -14.59
CA LEU A 61 2.37 -1.16 -15.94
C LEU A 61 3.57 -0.48 -16.62
N ARG A 62 4.55 -1.28 -17.05
CA ARG A 62 5.82 -0.74 -17.60
C ARG A 62 5.85 -0.75 -19.12
N THR A 63 5.12 -1.67 -19.73
CA THR A 63 5.08 -1.83 -21.18
C THR A 63 3.72 -1.38 -21.75
N PRO A 64 3.69 -0.85 -22.99
CA PRO A 64 2.44 -0.52 -23.68
C PRO A 64 1.47 -1.72 -23.77
N GLU A 65 2.01 -2.93 -23.92
CA GLU A 65 1.25 -4.18 -24.02
C GLU A 65 0.55 -4.52 -22.69
N GLU A 66 1.23 -4.36 -21.55
CA GLU A 66 0.63 -4.54 -20.22
C GLU A 66 -0.49 -3.53 -19.97
N MET A 67 -0.31 -2.26 -20.40
CA MET A 67 -1.33 -1.22 -20.28
C MET A 67 -2.57 -1.54 -21.12
N ALA A 68 -2.38 -2.05 -22.34
CA ALA A 68 -3.45 -2.46 -23.21
C ALA A 68 -4.22 -3.67 -22.64
N ALA A 69 -3.51 -4.72 -22.21
CA ALA A 69 -4.12 -5.90 -21.61
C ALA A 69 -4.88 -5.56 -20.32
N TYR A 70 -4.34 -4.67 -19.49
CA TYR A 70 -5.01 -4.21 -18.29
C TYR A 70 -6.29 -3.42 -18.60
N LEU A 71 -6.24 -2.50 -19.57
CA LEU A 71 -7.42 -1.73 -19.96
C LEU A 71 -8.50 -2.65 -20.57
N GLU A 72 -8.11 -3.62 -21.39
CA GLU A 72 -9.02 -4.59 -21.99
C GLU A 72 -9.77 -5.39 -20.91
N ALA A 73 -9.03 -6.00 -19.98
CA ALA A 73 -9.62 -6.71 -18.85
C ALA A 73 -10.55 -5.80 -18.02
N CYS A 74 -10.20 -4.52 -17.85
CA CYS A 74 -11.05 -3.57 -17.15
C CYS A 74 -12.34 -3.24 -17.93
N ILE A 75 -12.30 -3.20 -19.26
CA ILE A 75 -13.48 -2.95 -20.10
C ILE A 75 -14.42 -4.14 -20.07
N GLU A 76 -13.89 -5.36 -20.11
CA GLU A 76 -14.67 -6.61 -19.99
C GLU A 76 -15.41 -6.68 -18.64
N GLU A 77 -14.71 -6.37 -17.54
CA GLU A 77 -15.27 -6.43 -16.18
C GLU A 77 -16.17 -5.23 -15.83
N ALA A 78 -16.05 -4.10 -16.55
CA ALA A 78 -16.77 -2.87 -16.21
C ALA A 78 -18.29 -3.04 -16.27
N ASN A 79 -18.84 -3.97 -17.07
CA ASN A 79 -20.28 -4.15 -17.27
C ASN A 79 -21.03 -2.82 -17.56
N GLY A 80 -20.40 -1.89 -18.27
CA GLY A 80 -20.96 -0.57 -18.59
C GLY A 80 -20.68 0.54 -17.56
N ASP A 81 -19.89 0.28 -16.52
CA ASP A 81 -19.47 1.29 -15.56
C ASP A 81 -18.30 2.14 -16.11
N ALA A 82 -18.65 3.33 -16.60
CA ALA A 82 -17.67 4.30 -17.09
C ALA A 82 -16.75 4.87 -15.99
N ALA A 83 -17.19 4.90 -14.72
CA ALA A 83 -16.36 5.36 -13.60
C ALA A 83 -15.26 4.34 -13.28
N PHE A 84 -15.56 3.04 -13.42
CA PHE A 84 -14.58 1.97 -13.30
C PHE A 84 -13.49 2.06 -14.37
N ILE A 85 -13.88 2.24 -15.64
CA ILE A 85 -12.94 2.45 -16.75
C ILE A 85 -12.09 3.70 -16.51
N ALA A 86 -12.70 4.78 -16.04
CA ALA A 86 -11.98 6.02 -15.72
C ALA A 86 -10.92 5.82 -14.62
N LYS A 87 -11.23 5.02 -13.60
CA LYS A 87 -10.26 4.65 -12.56
C LYS A 87 -9.09 3.85 -13.14
N ALA A 88 -9.35 2.85 -13.99
CA ALA A 88 -8.31 2.05 -14.64
C ALA A 88 -7.37 2.93 -15.50
N LEU A 89 -7.94 3.86 -16.27
CA LEU A 89 -7.17 4.86 -17.01
C LEU A 89 -6.35 5.76 -16.09
N GLY A 90 -6.88 6.11 -14.91
CA GLY A 90 -6.16 6.81 -13.85
C GLY A 90 -4.94 6.03 -13.35
N ASP A 91 -5.07 4.72 -13.15
CA ASP A 91 -4.00 3.85 -12.69
C ASP A 91 -2.88 3.76 -13.75
N ILE A 92 -3.23 3.59 -15.03
CA ILE A 92 -2.28 3.63 -16.16
C ILE A 92 -1.60 5.01 -16.28
N ALA A 93 -2.37 6.08 -16.14
CA ALA A 93 -1.86 7.42 -16.30
C ALA A 93 -0.94 7.87 -15.14
N ARG A 94 -1.09 7.29 -13.95
CA ARG A 94 -0.12 7.43 -12.86
C ARG A 94 1.20 6.74 -13.20
N ALA A 95 1.16 5.53 -13.76
CA ALA A 95 2.35 4.78 -14.17
C ALA A 95 3.17 5.56 -15.22
N LYS A 96 2.50 6.17 -16.21
CA LYS A 96 3.14 6.98 -17.27
C LYS A 96 3.54 8.39 -16.81
N GLY A 97 2.82 8.95 -15.84
CA GLY A 97 3.06 10.29 -15.30
C GLY A 97 1.97 11.30 -15.67
N MET A 98 1.23 11.76 -14.66
CA MET A 98 0.01 12.55 -14.86
C MET A 98 0.21 13.88 -15.59
N SER A 99 1.34 14.55 -15.35
CA SER A 99 1.62 15.84 -15.98
C SER A 99 1.85 15.72 -17.49
N GLN A 100 2.44 14.61 -17.94
CA GLN A 100 2.65 14.36 -19.36
C GLN A 100 1.31 14.04 -20.04
N VAL A 101 0.52 13.15 -19.43
CA VAL A 101 -0.79 12.75 -19.96
C VAL A 101 -1.74 13.95 -20.08
N ALA A 102 -1.76 14.86 -19.10
CA ALA A 102 -2.58 16.06 -19.16
C ALA A 102 -2.22 16.95 -20.37
N ARG A 103 -0.93 17.15 -20.63
CA ARG A 103 -0.45 17.92 -21.78
C ARG A 103 -0.83 17.27 -23.09
N ASP A 104 -0.60 15.97 -23.22
CA ASP A 104 -0.84 15.23 -24.45
C ASP A 104 -2.34 15.07 -24.76
N ALA A 105 -3.17 14.96 -23.72
CA ALA A 105 -4.63 14.92 -23.86
C ALA A 105 -5.26 16.31 -24.12
N GLY A 106 -4.50 17.40 -23.98
CA GLY A 106 -5.00 18.77 -24.07
C GLY A 106 -5.97 19.13 -22.94
N LEU A 107 -5.80 18.51 -21.76
CA LEU A 107 -6.65 18.71 -20.58
C LEU A 107 -5.89 19.47 -19.50
N SER A 108 -6.61 20.25 -18.70
CA SER A 108 -6.03 20.78 -17.46
C SER A 108 -5.74 19.64 -16.48
N ARG A 109 -4.69 19.80 -15.66
CA ARG A 109 -4.37 18.81 -14.61
C ARG A 109 -5.56 18.55 -13.69
N GLU A 110 -6.27 19.60 -13.29
CA GLU A 110 -7.45 19.51 -12.44
C GLU A 110 -8.59 18.74 -13.13
N SER A 111 -8.86 19.02 -14.40
CA SER A 111 -9.85 18.30 -15.19
C SER A 111 -9.49 16.82 -15.32
N LEU A 112 -8.22 16.50 -15.54
CA LEU A 112 -7.74 15.12 -15.63
C LEU A 112 -7.91 14.38 -14.29
N TYR A 113 -7.51 15.00 -13.17
CA TYR A 113 -7.70 14.40 -11.85
C TYR A 113 -9.17 14.16 -11.53
N LYS A 114 -10.05 15.12 -11.84
CA LYS A 114 -11.50 14.96 -11.62
C LYS A 114 -12.12 13.93 -12.56
N ALA A 115 -11.61 13.78 -13.79
CA ALA A 115 -12.13 12.82 -14.75
C ALA A 115 -11.71 11.39 -14.41
N LEU A 116 -10.52 11.21 -13.85
CA LEU A 116 -9.93 9.91 -13.53
C LEU A 116 -10.01 9.55 -12.04
N SER A 117 -10.75 10.32 -11.24
CA SER A 117 -10.92 10.04 -9.80
C SER A 117 -11.86 8.86 -9.52
N GLY A 118 -12.67 8.45 -10.50
CA GLY A 118 -13.70 7.44 -10.32
C GLY A 118 -14.95 7.94 -9.57
N GLU A 119 -14.98 9.20 -9.14
CA GLU A 119 -16.16 9.79 -8.46
C GLU A 119 -17.28 10.17 -9.43
N ARG A 120 -16.93 10.43 -10.70
CA ARG A 120 -17.84 10.86 -11.74
C ARG A 120 -17.54 10.12 -13.03
N SER A 121 -18.58 9.85 -13.82
CA SER A 121 -18.43 9.35 -15.18
C SER A 121 -17.86 10.47 -16.07
N PRO A 122 -16.66 10.32 -16.65
CA PRO A 122 -16.14 11.28 -17.60
C PRO A 122 -16.88 11.18 -18.93
N GLY A 123 -16.91 12.27 -19.69
CA GLY A 123 -17.41 12.24 -21.06
C GLY A 123 -16.61 11.27 -21.93
N PHE A 124 -17.28 10.59 -22.85
CA PHE A 124 -16.62 9.63 -23.75
C PHE A 124 -15.53 10.31 -24.60
N ASP A 125 -15.72 11.58 -24.96
CA ASP A 125 -14.71 12.39 -25.65
C ASP A 125 -13.40 12.53 -24.83
N THR A 126 -13.54 12.62 -23.51
CA THR A 126 -12.42 12.75 -22.57
C THR A 126 -11.69 11.42 -22.44
N ILE A 127 -12.43 10.31 -22.36
CA ILE A 127 -11.87 8.95 -22.36
C ILE A 127 -11.00 8.73 -23.59
N LEU A 128 -11.52 9.04 -24.79
CA LEU A 128 -10.78 8.86 -26.04
C LEU A 128 -9.50 9.72 -26.10
N LYS A 129 -9.55 10.97 -25.62
CA LYS A 129 -8.36 11.83 -25.55
C LYS A 129 -7.30 11.24 -24.63
N VAL A 130 -7.70 10.74 -23.46
CA VAL A 130 -6.77 10.14 -22.48
C VAL A 130 -6.16 8.85 -23.04
N ILE A 131 -6.95 7.96 -23.63
CA ILE A 131 -6.47 6.73 -24.26
C ILE A 131 -5.38 7.03 -25.32
N ARG A 132 -5.64 8.02 -26.19
CA ARG A 132 -4.65 8.46 -27.19
C ARG A 132 -3.40 9.06 -26.56
N ALA A 133 -3.53 9.86 -25.51
CA ALA A 133 -2.40 10.43 -24.77
C ALA A 133 -1.56 9.35 -24.07
N LEU A 134 -2.19 8.25 -23.66
CA LEU A 134 -1.50 7.08 -23.12
C LEU A 134 -0.79 6.27 -24.20
N GLY A 135 -1.08 6.49 -25.49
CA GLY A 135 -0.51 5.73 -26.60
C GLY A 135 -1.27 4.43 -26.88
N LEU A 136 -2.49 4.32 -26.35
CA LEU A 136 -3.37 3.19 -26.54
C LEU A 136 -4.34 3.47 -27.70
N THR A 137 -4.82 2.41 -28.35
CA THR A 137 -5.83 2.47 -29.41
C THR A 137 -6.99 1.55 -29.04
N LEU A 138 -8.21 2.06 -29.11
CA LEU A 138 -9.40 1.23 -28.94
C LEU A 138 -9.72 0.54 -30.27
N HIS A 139 -9.91 -0.78 -30.21
CA HIS A 139 -10.32 -1.59 -31.33
C HIS A 139 -11.76 -2.08 -31.08
N ALA A 140 -12.59 -1.99 -32.11
CA ALA A 140 -13.94 -2.54 -32.07
C ALA A 140 -13.93 -3.87 -32.82
N GLU A 141 -14.38 -4.93 -32.14
CA GLU A 141 -14.57 -6.24 -32.72
C GLU A 141 -16.06 -6.58 -32.80
N ALA A 142 -16.44 -7.40 -33.78
CA ALA A 142 -17.82 -7.87 -33.87
C ALA A 142 -18.11 -8.78 -32.67
N ALA A 143 -19.05 -8.36 -31.81
CA ALA A 143 -19.63 -9.28 -30.84
C ALA A 143 -20.15 -10.49 -31.61
N GLN A 144 -19.66 -11.69 -31.27
CA GLN A 144 -20.06 -12.91 -31.97
C GLN A 144 -21.57 -13.08 -31.80
N GLY A 145 -22.33 -12.60 -32.77
CA GLY A 145 -23.76 -12.78 -32.83
C GLY A 145 -24.01 -14.25 -33.01
N SER A 146 -24.66 -14.87 -32.02
CA SER A 146 -25.28 -16.17 -32.16
C SER A 146 -26.23 -16.12 -33.37
N ARG A 147 -25.75 -16.56 -34.53
CA ARG A 147 -26.62 -17.00 -35.61
C ARG A 147 -27.21 -18.33 -35.16
N SER A 148 -28.41 -18.29 -34.61
CA SER A 148 -29.32 -19.43 -34.49
C SER A 148 -30.65 -19.03 -35.09
#